data_AF-A0A843RV57-F1
#
_entry.id   AF-A0A843RV57-F1
#
_cell.length_a   1.000
_cell.length_b   1.000
_cell.length_c   1.000
_cell.angle_alpha   90.00
_cell.angle_beta   90.00
_cell.angle_gamma   90.00
#
_symmetry.space_group_name_H-M   'P 1'
#
loop_
_entity.id
_entity.type
_entity.pdbx_description
1 polymer ?
#
loop_
_entity_poly.entity_id
_entity_poly.type
_entity_poly.pdbx_seq_one_letter_code
_entity_poly.pdbx_strand_id
1 'polypeptide(L)'
;MHRAGTAARRTPEAWGSLLADAARIVKGYDTPVTLRQLFYRLVSAGVLRNTRAEYTQLSHRTAAARRAGTFPALMDRNRRIDRPVTFTSVADARRWLASLYRRDRTEGQAVSVYLAIEKAGLVAQLRAWFGDLGLPVLPLGGYSSESFESEVVDDVRGQGRSAVLLYAGDFDPSG
;
A
#
# COMPACT_ATOMS: atom_id res chain seq x y z
N MET A 1 4.07 -38.39 -1.83
CA MET A 1 3.51 -38.29 -3.19
C MET A 1 2.07 -37.78 -3.11
N HIS A 2 1.88 -36.47 -2.93
CA HIS A 2 0.55 -35.85 -2.82
C HIS A 2 0.01 -35.54 -4.22
N ARG A 3 -1.11 -36.19 -4.59
CA ARG A 3 -1.84 -35.88 -5.82
C ARG A 3 -2.39 -34.46 -5.73
N ALA A 4 -1.90 -33.56 -6.57
CA ALA A 4 -2.54 -32.28 -6.82
C ALA A 4 -3.89 -32.54 -7.50
N GLY A 5 -4.97 -32.45 -6.73
CA GLY A 5 -6.33 -32.50 -7.26
C GLY A 5 -6.52 -31.38 -8.28
N THR A 6 -6.81 -31.74 -9.52
CA THR A 6 -7.15 -30.80 -10.59
C THR A 6 -8.45 -30.13 -10.21
N ALA A 7 -8.38 -28.89 -9.72
CA ALA A 7 -9.57 -28.18 -9.30
C ALA A 7 -10.50 -27.93 -10.48
N ALA A 8 -11.76 -28.30 -10.30
CA ALA A 8 -12.81 -28.08 -11.30
C ALA A 8 -12.79 -26.60 -11.75
N ARG A 9 -12.72 -26.40 -13.07
CA ARG A 9 -12.81 -25.05 -13.65
C ARG A 9 -14.22 -24.52 -13.37
N ARG A 10 -14.33 -23.34 -12.75
CA ARG A 10 -15.61 -22.63 -12.58
C ARG A 10 -16.28 -22.40 -13.93
N THR A 11 -17.59 -22.59 -13.98
CA THR A 11 -18.39 -22.32 -15.16
C THR A 11 -18.46 -20.81 -15.47
N PRO A 12 -18.79 -20.42 -16.71
CA PRO A 12 -19.01 -19.02 -17.06
C PRO A 12 -20.05 -18.32 -16.16
N GLU A 13 -21.16 -19.00 -15.81
CA GLU A 13 -22.20 -18.42 -14.95
C GLU A 13 -21.68 -18.15 -13.53
N ALA A 14 -20.91 -19.09 -12.96
CA ALA A 14 -20.30 -18.96 -11.64
C ALA A 14 -19.34 -17.75 -11.58
N TRP A 15 -18.65 -17.46 -12.68
CA TRP A 15 -17.84 -16.26 -12.79
C TRP A 15 -18.66 -14.98 -12.92
N GLY A 16 -19.81 -15.01 -13.60
CA GLY A 16 -20.73 -13.87 -13.70
C GLY A 16 -21.21 -13.42 -12.32
N SER A 17 -21.71 -14.36 -11.51
CA SER A 17 -22.13 -14.08 -10.12
C SER A 17 -20.96 -13.55 -9.28
N LEU A 18 -19.79 -14.18 -9.37
CA LEU A 18 -18.60 -13.75 -8.63
C LEU A 18 -18.20 -12.32 -8.97
N LEU A 19 -18.24 -11.93 -10.25
CA LEU A 19 -17.92 -10.56 -10.66
C LEU A 19 -18.94 -9.54 -10.14
N ALA A 20 -20.23 -9.90 -10.09
CA ALA A 20 -21.25 -9.04 -9.49
C ALA A 20 -20.99 -8.83 -7.97
N ASP A 21 -20.64 -9.89 -7.26
CA ASP A 21 -20.29 -9.80 -5.84
C ASP A 21 -19.01 -9.00 -5.61
N ALA A 22 -17.98 -9.26 -6.41
CA ALA A 22 -16.74 -8.52 -6.39
C ALA A 22 -16.95 -7.02 -6.69
N ALA A 23 -17.82 -6.67 -7.62
CA ALA A 23 -18.17 -5.29 -7.91
C ALA A 23 -18.87 -4.61 -6.72
N ARG A 24 -19.76 -5.33 -6.03
CA ARG A 24 -20.42 -4.84 -4.81
C ARG A 24 -19.42 -4.59 -3.69
N ILE A 25 -18.48 -5.52 -3.48
CA ILE A 25 -17.39 -5.38 -2.52
C ILE A 25 -16.60 -4.11 -2.82
N VAL A 26 -16.17 -3.90 -4.08
CA VAL A 26 -15.39 -2.72 -4.47
C VAL A 26 -16.16 -1.43 -4.23
N LYS A 27 -17.45 -1.38 -4.58
CA LYS A 27 -18.32 -0.21 -4.38
C LYS A 27 -18.62 0.09 -2.90
N GLY A 28 -18.48 -0.90 -2.02
CA GLY A 28 -18.71 -0.73 -0.59
C GLY A 28 -17.52 -0.15 0.19
N TYR A 29 -16.41 0.14 -0.48
CA TYR A 29 -15.28 0.86 0.12
C TYR A 29 -15.36 2.35 -0.21
N ASP A 30 -15.14 3.18 0.80
CA ASP A 30 -14.94 4.63 0.62
C ASP A 30 -13.56 4.98 0.05
N THR A 31 -12.71 3.98 -0.18
CA THR A 31 -11.35 4.12 -0.70
C THR A 31 -11.13 3.27 -1.95
N PRO A 32 -10.25 3.69 -2.88
CA PRO A 32 -9.94 2.91 -4.06
C PRO A 32 -9.38 1.51 -3.72
N VAL A 33 -9.99 0.47 -4.30
CA VAL A 33 -9.61 -0.93 -4.05
C VAL A 33 -8.67 -1.44 -5.13
N THR A 34 -7.58 -2.09 -4.74
CA THR A 34 -6.68 -2.77 -5.71
C THR A 34 -7.19 -4.15 -6.09
N LEU A 35 -6.77 -4.65 -7.26
CA LEU A 35 -7.06 -6.04 -7.66
C LEU A 35 -6.55 -7.06 -6.62
N ARG A 36 -5.37 -6.82 -6.04
CA ARG A 36 -4.78 -7.70 -5.02
C ARG A 36 -5.57 -7.71 -3.73
N GLN A 37 -6.03 -6.55 -3.28
CA GLN A 37 -6.88 -6.44 -2.10
C GLN A 37 -8.23 -7.15 -2.31
N LEU A 38 -8.86 -6.92 -3.47
CA LEU A 38 -10.08 -7.63 -3.83
C LEU A 38 -9.88 -9.15 -3.84
N PHE A 39 -8.79 -9.63 -4.46
CA PHE A 39 -8.45 -11.05 -4.47
C PHE A 39 -8.35 -11.63 -3.06
N TYR A 40 -7.63 -10.98 -2.15
CA TYR A 40 -7.51 -11.48 -0.78
C TYR A 40 -8.82 -11.43 0.00
N ARG A 41 -9.68 -10.44 -0.25
CA ARG A 41 -11.02 -10.41 0.35
C ARG A 41 -11.87 -11.60 -0.12
N LEU A 42 -11.82 -11.92 -1.41
CA LEU A 42 -12.52 -13.09 -1.96
C LEU A 42 -11.92 -14.41 -1.46
N VAL A 43 -10.60 -14.49 -1.25
CA VAL A 43 -9.94 -15.64 -0.63
C VAL A 43 -10.36 -15.81 0.82
N SER A 44 -10.35 -14.73 1.60
CA SER A 44 -10.77 -14.75 3.00
C SER A 44 -12.24 -15.11 3.18
N ALA A 45 -13.08 -14.78 2.20
CA ALA A 45 -14.49 -15.18 2.16
C ALA A 45 -14.71 -16.63 1.68
N GLY A 46 -13.63 -17.39 1.41
CA GLY A 46 -13.71 -18.74 0.86
C GLY A 46 -14.18 -18.79 -0.61
N VAL A 47 -14.39 -17.63 -1.23
CA VAL A 47 -14.92 -17.52 -2.60
C VAL A 47 -13.85 -17.87 -3.62
N LEU A 48 -12.58 -17.54 -3.39
CA LEU A 48 -11.45 -17.91 -4.25
C LEU A 48 -10.38 -18.65 -3.45
N ARG A 49 -9.53 -19.40 -4.14
CA ARG A 49 -8.34 -20.02 -3.55
C ARG A 49 -7.14 -19.11 -3.75
N ASN A 50 -6.25 -19.08 -2.76
CA ASN A 50 -5.00 -18.33 -2.81
C ASN A 50 -3.99 -18.96 -3.79
N THR A 51 -4.30 -18.91 -5.08
CA THR A 51 -3.49 -19.50 -6.15
C THR A 51 -3.26 -18.50 -7.27
N ARG A 52 -2.10 -18.60 -7.93
CA ARG A 52 -1.77 -17.75 -9.08
C ARG A 52 -2.79 -17.89 -10.21
N ALA A 53 -3.33 -19.10 -10.43
CA ALA A 53 -4.30 -19.36 -11.48
C ALA A 53 -5.62 -18.58 -11.26
N GLU A 54 -6.15 -18.57 -10.03
CA GLU A 54 -7.37 -17.83 -9.72
C GLU A 54 -7.15 -16.32 -9.73
N TYR A 55 -5.99 -15.85 -9.27
CA TYR A 55 -5.59 -14.46 -9.41
C TYR A 55 -5.56 -14.02 -10.88
N THR A 56 -4.91 -14.79 -11.75
CA THR A 56 -4.83 -14.48 -13.19
C THR A 56 -6.22 -14.46 -13.84
N GLN A 57 -7.08 -15.43 -13.52
CA GLN A 57 -8.46 -15.43 -14.04
C GLN A 57 -9.27 -14.23 -13.56
N LEU A 58 -9.19 -13.88 -12.27
CA LEU A 58 -9.86 -12.69 -11.73
C LEU A 58 -9.34 -11.42 -12.42
N SER A 59 -8.03 -11.31 -12.62
CA SER A 59 -7.39 -10.19 -13.34
C SER A 59 -7.97 -10.03 -14.75
N HIS A 60 -7.95 -11.11 -15.54
CA HIS A 60 -8.42 -11.08 -16.93
C HIS A 60 -9.90 -10.73 -17.03
N ARG A 61 -10.74 -11.34 -16.18
CA ARG A 61 -12.19 -11.16 -16.20
C ARG A 61 -12.62 -9.78 -15.72
N THR A 62 -12.03 -9.28 -14.63
CA THR A 62 -12.28 -7.90 -14.16
C THR A 62 -11.74 -6.86 -15.16
N ALA A 63 -10.65 -7.14 -15.89
CA ALA A 63 -10.19 -6.26 -16.97
C ALA A 63 -11.17 -6.24 -18.16
N ALA A 64 -11.71 -7.39 -18.57
CA ALA A 64 -12.73 -7.44 -19.62
C ALA A 64 -14.03 -6.72 -19.20
N ALA A 65 -14.51 -6.95 -17.98
CA ALA A 65 -15.72 -6.30 -17.46
C ALA A 65 -15.55 -4.78 -17.27
N ARG A 66 -14.37 -4.31 -16.85
CA ARG A 66 -14.06 -2.87 -16.82
C ARG A 66 -14.06 -2.23 -18.20
N ARG A 67 -13.48 -2.90 -19.21
CA ARG A 67 -13.54 -2.43 -20.62
C ARG A 67 -14.97 -2.37 -21.16
N ALA A 68 -15.85 -3.24 -20.68
CA ALA A 68 -17.28 -3.24 -21.01
C ALA A 68 -18.12 -2.29 -20.12
N GLY A 69 -17.53 -1.58 -19.16
CA GLY A 69 -18.24 -0.69 -18.24
C GLY A 69 -19.09 -1.38 -17.16
N THR A 70 -19.01 -2.71 -17.02
CA THR A 70 -19.86 -3.50 -16.09
C THR A 70 -19.20 -3.77 -14.74
N PHE A 71 -17.95 -3.34 -14.55
CA PHE A 71 -17.20 -3.51 -13.31
C PHE A 71 -16.54 -2.18 -12.90
N PRO A 72 -16.56 -1.80 -11.61
CA PRO A 72 -15.97 -0.53 -11.15
C PRO A 72 -14.46 -0.44 -11.42
N ALA A 73 -13.94 0.78 -11.51
CA ALA A 73 -12.51 0.99 -11.59
C ALA A 73 -11.80 0.37 -10.37
N LEU A 74 -10.63 -0.22 -10.60
CA LEU A 74 -9.75 -0.67 -9.53
C LEU A 74 -8.50 0.21 -9.53
N MET A 75 -7.98 0.48 -8.35
CA MET A 75 -6.72 1.20 -8.18
C MET A 75 -5.55 0.33 -8.67
N ASP A 76 -4.75 0.88 -9.58
CA ASP A 76 -3.43 0.35 -9.90
C ASP A 76 -2.39 1.16 -9.13
N ARG A 77 -1.77 0.53 -8.12
CA ARG A 77 -0.74 1.19 -7.30
C ARG A 77 0.59 1.38 -8.05
N ASN A 78 0.81 0.64 -9.13
CA ASN A 78 2.10 0.56 -9.81
C ASN A 78 2.12 1.29 -11.15
N ARG A 79 0.98 1.79 -11.63
CA ARG A 79 0.87 2.54 -12.87
C ARG A 79 0.37 3.95 -12.60
N ARG A 80 1.28 4.81 -12.15
CA ARG A 80 1.07 6.26 -12.17
C ARG A 80 1.72 6.80 -13.43
N ILE A 81 1.01 7.64 -14.17
CA ILE A 81 1.70 8.49 -15.15
C ILE A 81 2.47 9.51 -14.32
N ASP A 82 3.78 9.30 -14.22
CA ASP A 82 4.64 10.28 -13.58
C ASP A 82 4.68 11.52 -14.48
N ARG A 83 4.29 12.65 -13.89
CA ARG A 83 4.31 13.95 -14.55
C ARG A 83 4.91 14.96 -13.57
N PRO A 84 5.71 15.91 -14.07
CA PRO A 84 6.13 17.05 -13.26
C PRO A 84 4.91 17.75 -12.67
N VAL A 85 5.05 18.24 -11.43
CA VAL A 85 4.06 19.17 -10.87
C VAL A 85 4.14 20.47 -11.69
N THR A 86 3.04 20.85 -12.33
CA THR A 86 2.92 22.10 -13.08
C THR A 86 1.76 22.91 -12.51
N PHE A 87 1.87 24.23 -12.60
CA PHE A 87 0.86 25.16 -12.13
C PHE A 87 0.46 26.10 -13.25
N THR A 88 -0.82 26.43 -13.31
CA THR A 88 -1.36 27.35 -14.31
C THR A 88 -1.20 28.81 -13.91
N SER A 89 -0.88 29.07 -12.64
CA SER A 89 -0.66 30.41 -12.09
C SER A 89 0.09 30.35 -10.75
N VAL A 90 0.60 31.50 -10.30
CA VAL A 90 1.18 31.64 -8.95
C VAL A 90 0.15 31.34 -7.85
N ALA A 91 -1.11 31.76 -8.04
CA ALA A 91 -2.17 31.48 -7.07
C ALA A 91 -2.42 29.97 -6.91
N ASP A 92 -2.33 29.23 -8.01
CA ASP A 92 -2.46 27.77 -8.02
C ASP A 92 -1.31 27.08 -7.28
N ALA A 93 -0.08 27.50 -7.57
CA ALA A 93 1.11 27.05 -6.83
C ALA A 93 1.00 27.33 -5.32
N ARG A 94 0.51 28.52 -4.94
CA ARG A 94 0.31 28.88 -3.52
C ARG A 94 -0.72 28.01 -2.82
N ARG A 95 -1.85 27.69 -3.47
CA ARG A 95 -2.85 26.78 -2.91
C ARG A 95 -2.29 25.38 -2.70
N TRP A 96 -1.54 24.87 -3.68
CA TRP A 96 -0.88 23.58 -3.57
C TRP A 96 0.13 23.57 -2.41
N LEU A 97 1.00 24.57 -2.33
CA LEU A 97 1.97 24.68 -1.23
C LEU A 97 1.27 24.77 0.14
N ALA A 98 0.21 25.57 0.25
CA ALA A 98 -0.58 25.67 1.48
C ALA A 98 -1.19 24.32 1.89
N SER A 99 -1.61 23.49 0.93
CA SER A 99 -2.15 22.15 1.22
C SER A 99 -1.09 21.17 1.75
N LEU A 100 0.17 21.35 1.35
CA LEU A 100 1.29 20.49 1.73
C LEU A 100 2.05 20.97 2.95
N TYR A 101 1.99 22.27 3.25
CA TYR A 101 2.75 22.86 4.35
C TYR A 101 2.43 22.15 5.67
N ARG A 102 3.48 21.68 6.34
CA ARG A 102 3.44 21.14 7.69
C ARG A 102 4.57 21.81 8.47
N ARG A 103 4.28 22.27 9.68
CA ARG A 103 5.32 22.60 10.66
C ARG A 103 5.84 21.31 11.28
N ASP A 104 7.11 21.29 11.64
CA ASP A 104 7.66 20.19 12.44
C ASP A 104 6.90 20.10 13.77
N ARG A 105 6.18 19.00 13.96
CA ARG A 105 5.38 18.73 15.16
C ARG A 105 6.21 18.18 16.31
N THR A 106 7.44 17.81 16.03
CA THR A 106 8.40 17.31 17.01
C THR A 106 9.29 18.43 17.55
N GLU A 107 9.17 19.66 17.06
CA GLU A 107 9.94 20.80 17.54
C GLU A 107 9.84 20.94 19.07
N GLY A 108 10.99 21.08 19.74
CA GLY A 108 11.07 21.19 21.20
C GLY A 108 10.94 19.87 21.98
N GLN A 109 10.70 18.74 21.32
CA GLN A 109 10.74 17.43 21.99
C GLN A 109 12.19 17.06 22.37
N ALA A 110 12.34 16.47 23.55
CA ALA A 110 13.65 16.07 24.09
C ALA A 110 14.36 14.98 23.26
N VAL A 111 13.60 14.20 22.49
CA VAL A 111 14.10 13.10 21.67
C VAL A 111 13.51 13.11 20.26
N SER A 112 14.26 12.62 19.29
CA SER A 112 13.78 12.32 17.93
C SER A 112 13.26 10.89 17.88
N VAL A 113 11.97 10.70 17.61
CA VAL A 113 11.38 9.35 17.51
C VAL A 113 11.31 8.90 16.05
N TYR A 114 11.82 7.70 15.77
CA TYR A 114 11.81 7.06 14.46
C TYR A 114 10.97 5.78 14.51
N LEU A 115 10.15 5.54 13.49
CA LEU A 115 9.38 4.30 13.34
C LEU A 115 10.06 3.40 12.32
N ALA A 116 10.66 2.29 12.75
CA ALA A 116 11.26 1.31 11.86
C ALA A 116 10.32 0.13 11.57
N ILE A 117 10.30 -0.31 10.32
CA ILE A 117 9.53 -1.48 9.89
C ILE A 117 10.29 -2.32 8.88
N GLU A 118 10.31 -3.63 9.07
CA GLU A 118 11.01 -4.54 8.16
C GLU A 118 10.35 -4.59 6.78
N LYS A 119 9.02 -4.75 6.76
CA LYS A 119 8.26 -4.87 5.52
C LYS A 119 7.96 -3.49 4.95
N ALA A 120 8.71 -3.09 3.92
CA ALA A 120 8.51 -1.83 3.20
C ALA A 120 7.05 -1.61 2.72
N GLY A 121 6.30 -2.68 2.45
CA GLY A 121 4.88 -2.60 2.10
C GLY A 121 3.98 -1.97 3.18
N LEU A 122 4.44 -1.94 4.44
CA LEU A 122 3.71 -1.39 5.58
C LEU A 122 3.96 0.11 5.82
N VAL A 123 4.90 0.73 5.09
CA VAL A 123 5.17 2.18 5.18
C VAL A 123 3.90 3.00 4.96
N ALA A 124 3.07 2.59 4.00
CA ALA A 124 1.81 3.28 3.72
C ALA A 124 0.82 3.19 4.89
N GLN A 125 0.82 2.09 5.66
CA GLN A 125 -0.04 1.94 6.85
C GLN A 125 0.49 2.80 7.99
N LEU A 126 1.79 2.79 8.26
CA LEU A 126 2.42 3.66 9.27
C LEU A 126 2.17 5.14 8.97
N ARG A 127 2.30 5.56 7.70
CA ARG A 127 1.97 6.94 7.30
C ARG A 127 0.50 7.26 7.48
N ALA A 128 -0.40 6.31 7.27
CA ALA A 128 -1.83 6.52 7.51
C ALA A 128 -2.17 6.65 9.01
N TRP A 129 -1.50 5.88 9.87
CA TRP A 129 -1.76 5.89 11.32
C TRP A 129 -1.04 7.01 12.07
N PHE A 130 0.21 7.28 11.71
CA PHE A 130 1.12 8.15 12.46
C PHE A 130 1.63 9.35 11.66
N GLY A 131 1.26 9.49 10.38
CA GLY A 131 1.75 10.58 9.52
C GLY A 131 1.44 11.97 10.06
N ASP A 132 0.34 12.11 10.81
CA ASP A 132 0.00 13.37 11.47
C ASP A 132 0.92 13.71 12.65
N LEU A 133 1.68 12.77 13.20
CA LEU A 133 2.67 13.04 14.24
C LEU A 133 3.97 13.64 13.68
N GLY A 134 4.20 13.55 12.37
CA GLY A 134 5.43 14.03 11.73
C GLY A 134 6.65 13.15 11.99
N LEU A 135 6.47 11.93 12.49
CA LEU A 135 7.57 11.00 12.78
C LEU A 135 8.16 10.40 11.48
N PRO A 136 9.48 10.34 11.34
CA PRO A 136 10.13 9.60 10.27
C PRO A 136 9.78 8.11 10.31
N VAL A 137 9.60 7.50 9.14
CA VAL A 137 9.35 6.06 8.96
C VAL A 137 10.50 5.45 8.18
N LEU A 138 11.19 4.48 8.78
CA LEU A 138 12.35 3.80 8.25
C LEU A 138 11.97 2.39 7.74
N PRO A 139 11.86 2.16 6.43
CA PRO A 139 11.73 0.81 5.89
C PRO A 139 13.09 0.11 5.89
N LEU A 140 13.30 -0.85 6.79
CA LEU A 140 14.58 -1.56 6.95
C LEU A 140 14.80 -2.62 5.86
N GLY A 141 13.71 -3.21 5.35
CA GLY A 141 13.74 -3.95 4.10
C GLY A 141 14.72 -5.12 4.02
N GLY A 142 14.86 -5.97 5.04
CA GLY A 142 15.62 -7.24 5.00
C GLY A 142 17.15 -7.13 4.84
N TYR A 143 17.66 -6.11 4.13
CA TYR A 143 19.05 -5.68 4.06
C TYR A 143 19.05 -4.15 3.88
N SER A 144 19.34 -3.40 4.95
CA SER A 144 19.63 -1.97 4.85
C SER A 144 20.86 -1.77 3.98
N SER A 145 20.78 -0.87 3.00
CA SER A 145 21.98 -0.46 2.28
C SER A 145 22.83 0.44 3.17
N GLU A 146 24.16 0.36 3.05
CA GLU A 146 25.10 1.26 3.75
C GLU A 146 24.75 2.74 3.52
N SER A 147 24.26 3.07 2.32
CA SER A 147 23.78 4.42 1.98
C SER A 147 22.56 4.85 2.79
N PHE A 148 21.62 3.94 3.06
CA PHE A 148 20.44 4.24 3.87
C PHE A 148 20.80 4.40 5.34
N GLU A 149 21.71 3.57 5.86
CA GLU A 149 22.22 3.74 7.22
C GLU A 149 22.92 5.09 7.39
N SER A 150 23.72 5.49 6.41
CA SER A 150 24.38 6.80 6.41
C SER A 150 23.36 7.96 6.40
N GLU A 151 22.30 7.86 5.59
CA GLU A 151 21.21 8.85 5.55
C GLU A 151 20.49 8.96 6.90
N VAL A 152 20.20 7.83 7.56
CA VAL A 152 19.58 7.81 8.89
C VAL A 152 20.50 8.42 9.94
N VAL A 153 21.79 8.09 9.91
CA VAL A 153 22.79 8.65 10.83
C VAL A 153 22.91 10.16 10.68
N ASP A 154 22.95 10.65 9.45
CA ASP A 154 23.05 12.09 9.16
C ASP A 154 21.77 12.82 9.57
N ASP A 155 20.59 12.24 9.32
CA ASP A 155 19.31 12.80 9.79
C ASP A 155 19.29 12.87 11.31
N VAL A 156 19.60 11.78 12.02
CA VAL A 156 19.67 11.73 13.49
C VAL A 156 20.61 12.80 14.06
N ARG A 157 21.80 12.95 13.46
CA ARG A 157 22.77 13.99 13.87
C ARG A 157 22.22 15.39 13.62
N GLY A 158 21.57 15.60 12.49
CA GLY A 158 20.96 16.87 12.11
C GLY A 158 19.86 17.34 13.07
N GLN A 159 19.17 16.41 13.75
CA GLN A 159 18.16 16.74 14.76
C GLN A 159 18.75 17.36 16.04
N GLY A 160 20.04 17.15 16.32
CA GLY A 160 20.71 17.74 17.49
C GLY A 160 20.20 17.24 18.86
N ARG A 161 19.50 16.09 18.89
CA ARG A 161 18.92 15.49 20.10
C ARG A 161 19.00 13.97 20.05
N SER A 162 18.90 13.31 21.20
CA SER A 162 18.94 11.85 21.30
C SER A 162 17.83 11.21 20.46
N ALA A 163 18.15 10.13 19.76
CA ALA A 163 17.18 9.39 18.95
C ALA A 163 16.62 8.18 19.69
N VAL A 164 15.34 7.91 19.48
CA VAL A 164 14.63 6.72 19.93
C VAL A 164 14.07 6.00 18.71
N LEU A 165 14.45 4.73 18.53
CA LEU A 165 13.94 3.89 17.46
C LEU A 165 12.85 2.96 17.99
N LEU A 166 11.64 3.10 17.46
CA LEU A 166 10.54 2.16 17.68
C LEU A 166 10.49 1.18 16.51
N TYR A 167 10.91 -0.05 16.77
CA TYR A 167 11.01 -1.10 15.76
C TYR A 167 9.79 -2.02 15.77
N ALA A 168 9.26 -2.30 14.57
CA ALA A 168 8.18 -3.27 14.34
C ALA A 168 8.62 -4.32 13.31
N GLY A 169 8.96 -5.51 13.81
CA GLY A 169 9.31 -6.69 13.01
C GLY A 169 8.35 -7.86 13.23
N ASP A 170 8.47 -8.89 12.40
CA ASP A 170 7.79 -10.16 12.65
C ASP A 170 8.38 -10.83 13.91
N PHE A 171 7.56 -11.51 14.72
CA PHE A 171 8.05 -12.27 15.87
C PHE A 171 8.55 -13.65 15.44
N ASP A 172 9.67 -13.66 14.71
CA ASP A 172 10.36 -14.85 14.23
C ASP A 172 11.89 -14.70 14.33
N PRO A 173 12.68 -15.77 14.15
CA PRO A 173 14.15 -15.72 14.31
C PRO A 173 14.89 -14.83 13.31
N SER A 174 14.22 -14.33 12.27
CA SER A 174 14.81 -13.43 11.28
C SER A 174 14.57 -11.95 11.57
N GLY A 175 13.64 -11.63 12.47
CA GLY A 175 13.29 -10.26 12.90
C GLY A 175 14.06 -9.73 14.11
#